data_AF-A0A7J8J4H7-F1
#
_entry.id   AF-A0A7J8J4H7-F1
#
_cell.length_a   1.000
_cell.length_b   1.000
_cell.length_c   1.000
_cell.angle_alpha   90.00
_cell.angle_beta   90.00
_cell.angle_gamma   90.00
#
_symmetry.space_group_name_H-M   'P 1'
#
loop_
_entity.id
_entity.type
_entity.pdbx_description
1 polymer ?
#
loop_
_entity_poly.entity_id
_entity_poly.type
_entity_poly.pdbx_seq_one_letter_code
_entity_poly.pdbx_strand_id
1 'polypeptide(L)'
;MHPTSPGPLGDCLRDWEELQQDFQSIQERHTMDLTVEGFQSWMWRGLTFLLPFLFFGHFWQLYNALTLFSLARDPECKEWQVLMCGLPFLILFLGNFFTTLRVVHQKFHCQRHRSKKD
;
A
#
# COMPACT_ATOMS: atom_id res chain seq x y z
N MET A 1 -50.51 5.97 17.88
CA MET A 1 -50.16 5.80 19.31
C MET A 1 -48.99 6.70 19.63
N HIS A 2 -49.16 7.65 20.54
CA HIS A 2 -48.08 8.46 21.09
C HIS A 2 -47.45 7.65 22.24
N PRO A 3 -46.13 7.44 22.29
CA PRO A 3 -45.54 6.76 23.43
C PRO A 3 -45.71 7.64 24.68
N THR A 4 -46.17 7.03 25.76
CA THR A 4 -46.20 7.62 27.10
C THR A 4 -44.78 8.01 27.51
N SER A 5 -44.59 9.27 27.91
CA SER A 5 -43.31 9.79 28.39
C SER A 5 -42.80 8.91 29.53
N PRO A 6 -41.62 8.27 29.40
CA PRO A 6 -41.03 7.55 30.51
C PRO A 6 -40.79 8.54 31.66
N GLY A 7 -41.00 8.10 32.91
CA GLY A 7 -40.57 8.88 34.07
C GLY A 7 -39.04 9.00 34.12
N PRO A 8 -38.48 9.79 35.04
CA PRO A 8 -37.04 10.07 35.13
C PRO A 8 -36.15 8.80 35.24
N LEU A 9 -36.69 7.69 35.75
CA LEU A 9 -36.02 6.39 35.77
C LEU A 9 -35.90 5.74 34.38
N GLY A 10 -36.89 5.91 33.52
CA GLY A 10 -36.86 5.36 32.16
C GLY A 10 -35.93 6.14 31.23
N ASP A 11 -35.74 7.43 31.47
CA ASP A 11 -34.72 8.22 30.77
C ASP A 11 -33.30 7.77 31.16
N CYS A 12 -33.04 7.53 32.46
CA CYS A 12 -31.76 6.99 32.94
C CYS A 12 -31.47 5.58 32.39
N LEU A 13 -32.50 4.73 32.29
CA LEU A 13 -32.36 3.39 31.71
C LEU A 13 -32.01 3.45 30.22
N ARG A 14 -32.64 4.37 29.48
CA ARG A 14 -32.35 4.59 28.05
C ARG A 14 -30.94 5.13 27.85
N ASP A 15 -30.51 6.08 28.69
CA ASP A 15 -29.15 6.64 28.69
C ASP A 15 -28.09 5.56 28.99
N TRP A 16 -28.38 4.66 29.95
CA TRP A 16 -27.52 3.52 30.25
C TRP A 16 -27.41 2.54 29.07
N GLU A 17 -28.51 2.24 28.38
CA GLU A 17 -28.49 1.41 27.16
C GLU A 17 -27.70 2.08 26.03
N GLU A 18 -27.84 3.40 25.85
CA GLU A 18 -27.07 4.18 24.87
C GLU A 18 -25.56 4.13 25.18
N LEU A 19 -25.15 4.34 26.44
CA LEU A 19 -23.75 4.26 26.86
C LEU A 19 -23.17 2.86 26.66
N GLN A 20 -23.94 1.81 26.92
CA GLN A 20 -23.48 0.44 26.74
C GLN A 20 -23.30 0.09 25.25
N GLN A 21 -24.19 0.59 24.39
CA GLN A 21 -24.09 0.45 22.94
C GLN A 21 -22.84 1.15 22.40
N ASP A 22 -22.56 2.36 22.89
CA ASP A 22 -21.37 3.12 22.51
C ASP A 22 -20.09 2.41 22.92
N PHE A 23 -20.03 1.88 24.15
CA PHE A 23 -18.86 1.14 24.65
C PHE A 23 -18.53 -0.08 23.79
N GLN A 24 -19.55 -0.84 23.37
CA GLN A 24 -19.37 -1.98 22.48
C GLN A 24 -18.87 -1.56 21.10
N SER A 25 -19.41 -0.47 20.54
CA SER A 25 -18.99 0.05 19.23
C SER A 25 -17.54 0.56 19.24
N ILE A 26 -17.11 1.18 20.35
CA ILE A 26 -15.73 1.66 20.55
C ILE A 26 -14.80 0.45 20.67
N GLN A 27 -15.19 -0.57 21.42
CA GLN A 27 -14.39 -1.78 21.62
C GLN A 27 -14.20 -2.58 20.32
N GLU A 28 -15.24 -2.73 19.48
CA GLU A 28 -15.12 -3.34 18.15
C GLU A 28 -14.21 -2.54 17.22
N ARG A 29 -14.32 -1.21 17.19
CA ARG A 29 -13.42 -0.36 16.38
C ARG A 29 -11.96 -0.48 16.85
N HIS A 30 -11.73 -0.42 18.15
CA HIS A 30 -10.37 -0.44 18.70
C HIS A 30 -9.68 -1.81 18.51
N THR A 31 -10.42 -2.91 18.59
CA THR A 31 -9.90 -4.27 18.32
C THR A 31 -9.61 -4.50 16.83
N MET A 32 -10.43 -3.95 15.94
CA MET A 32 -10.15 -3.95 14.50
C MET A 32 -8.94 -3.08 14.14
N ASP A 33 -8.81 -1.87 14.71
CA ASP A 33 -7.69 -0.99 14.41
C ASP A 33 -6.34 -1.59 14.89
N LEU A 34 -6.31 -2.20 16.08
CA LEU A 34 -5.12 -2.91 16.61
C LEU A 34 -4.62 -4.04 15.70
N THR A 35 -5.53 -4.82 15.10
CA THR A 35 -5.17 -5.93 14.22
C THR A 35 -4.76 -5.46 12.82
N VAL A 36 -5.39 -4.42 12.29
CA VAL A 36 -5.03 -3.84 10.99
C VAL A 36 -3.69 -3.12 11.05
N GLU A 37 -3.39 -2.38 12.11
CA GLU A 37 -2.11 -1.71 12.30
C GLU A 37 -0.96 -2.68 12.55
N GLY A 38 -1.21 -3.74 13.33
CA GLY A 38 -0.29 -4.85 13.51
C GLY A 38 0.04 -5.57 12.20
N PHE A 39 -0.98 -5.83 11.38
CA PHE A 39 -0.78 -6.44 10.06
C PHE A 39 -0.05 -5.51 9.09
N GLN A 40 -0.39 -4.23 9.04
CA GLN A 40 0.27 -3.27 8.16
C GLN A 40 1.74 -3.03 8.54
N SER A 41 2.05 -2.94 9.83
CA SER A 41 3.43 -2.78 10.32
C SER A 41 4.28 -4.03 10.04
N TRP A 42 3.72 -5.22 10.26
CA TRP A 42 4.36 -6.48 9.90
C TRP A 42 4.61 -6.61 8.39
N MET A 43 3.60 -6.33 7.57
CA MET A 43 3.71 -6.33 6.10
C MET A 43 4.73 -5.30 5.61
N TRP A 44 4.78 -4.10 6.21
CA TRP A 44 5.78 -3.08 5.86
C TRP A 44 7.20 -3.53 6.16
N ARG A 45 7.42 -4.25 7.26
CA ARG A 45 8.73 -4.79 7.62
C ARG A 45 9.21 -5.82 6.59
N GLY A 46 8.32 -6.69 6.12
CA GLY A 46 8.60 -7.61 5.01
C GLY A 46 8.85 -6.89 3.68
N LEU A 47 8.03 -5.89 3.36
CA LEU A 47 8.15 -5.13 2.10
C LEU A 47 9.45 -4.31 2.04
N THR A 48 9.87 -3.71 3.15
CA THR A 48 11.12 -2.92 3.23
C THR A 48 12.35 -3.81 3.04
N PHE A 49 12.32 -5.05 3.53
CA PHE A 49 13.37 -6.04 3.28
C PHE A 49 13.42 -6.49 1.82
N LEU A 50 12.26 -6.64 1.17
CA LEU A 50 12.17 -7.04 -0.23
C LEU A 50 12.56 -5.92 -1.21
N LEU A 51 12.30 -4.67 -0.83
CA LEU A 51 12.54 -3.48 -1.65
C LEU A 51 13.95 -3.40 -2.28
N PRO A 52 15.07 -3.53 -1.53
CA PRO A 52 16.41 -3.44 -2.11
C PRO A 52 16.66 -4.51 -3.18
N PHE A 53 16.15 -5.73 -2.98
CA PHE A 53 16.25 -6.80 -3.98
C PHE A 53 15.41 -6.47 -5.22
N LEU A 54 14.20 -5.93 -5.03
CA LEU A 54 13.31 -5.53 -6.12
C LEU A 54 13.93 -4.39 -6.96
N PHE A 55 14.50 -3.38 -6.31
CA PHE A 55 15.24 -2.31 -6.99
C PHE A 55 16.44 -2.85 -7.77
N PHE A 56 17.23 -3.72 -7.15
CA PHE A 56 18.37 -4.36 -7.82
C PHE A 56 17.91 -5.14 -9.07
N GLY A 57 16.83 -5.92 -8.96
CA GLY A 57 16.23 -6.63 -10.09
C GLY A 57 15.77 -5.71 -11.21
N HIS A 58 15.16 -4.56 -10.89
CA HIS A 58 14.78 -3.56 -11.89
C HIS A 58 16.00 -2.94 -12.59
N PHE A 59 17.03 -2.54 -11.85
CA PHE A 59 18.26 -2.00 -12.47
C PHE A 59 18.96 -3.04 -13.32
N TRP A 60 18.97 -4.30 -12.89
CA TRP A 60 19.45 -5.42 -13.69
C TRP A 60 18.63 -5.60 -14.97
N GLN A 61 17.32 -5.52 -14.89
CA GLN A 61 16.42 -5.56 -16.05
C GLN A 61 16.70 -4.40 -17.02
N LEU A 62 16.94 -3.19 -16.51
CA LEU A 62 17.33 -2.03 -17.32
C LEU A 62 18.69 -2.24 -17.99
N TYR A 63 19.69 -2.76 -17.27
CA TYR A 63 21.00 -3.07 -17.83
C TYR A 63 20.89 -4.04 -19.02
N ASN A 64 20.08 -5.09 -18.87
CA ASN A 64 19.80 -6.02 -19.97
C ASN A 64 19.11 -5.31 -21.14
N ALA A 65 18.10 -4.47 -20.87
CA ALA A 65 17.40 -3.71 -21.90
C ALA A 65 18.34 -2.77 -22.68
N LEU A 66 19.23 -2.04 -21.99
CA LEU A 66 20.21 -1.14 -22.60
C LEU A 66 21.27 -1.89 -23.40
N THR A 67 21.69 -3.05 -22.93
CA THR A 67 22.61 -3.93 -23.66
C THR A 67 21.97 -4.39 -24.97
N LEU A 68 20.75 -4.92 -24.91
CA LEU A 68 19.94 -5.29 -26.09
C LEU A 68 19.74 -4.13 -27.05
N PHE A 69 19.47 -2.92 -26.55
CA PHE A 69 19.27 -1.73 -27.37
C PHE A 69 20.57 -1.25 -28.03
N SER A 70 21.70 -1.43 -27.36
CA SER A 70 23.03 -1.11 -27.90
C SER A 70 23.39 -2.09 -29.02
N LEU A 71 23.11 -3.37 -28.84
CA LEU A 71 23.24 -4.39 -29.89
C LEU A 71 22.28 -4.17 -31.07
N ALA A 72 21.05 -3.70 -30.80
CA ALA A 72 20.08 -3.38 -31.86
C ALA A 72 20.49 -2.18 -32.74
N ARG A 73 21.42 -1.34 -32.27
CA ARG A 73 21.96 -0.20 -33.03
C ARG A 73 23.18 -0.56 -33.88
N ASP A 74 23.67 -1.79 -33.79
CA ASP A 74 24.80 -2.25 -34.58
C ASP A 74 24.40 -2.37 -36.06
N PRO A 75 25.12 -1.73 -37.00
CA PRO A 75 24.75 -1.71 -38.42
C PRO A 75 24.67 -3.09 -39.10
N GLU A 76 25.23 -4.15 -38.50
CA GLU A 76 25.07 -5.54 -38.97
C GLU A 76 23.75 -6.20 -38.51
N CYS A 77 23.08 -5.66 -37.49
CA CYS A 77 21.82 -6.20 -36.99
C CYS A 77 20.62 -5.71 -37.82
N LYS A 78 20.23 -6.50 -38.84
CA LYS A 78 18.99 -6.27 -39.62
C LYS A 78 17.72 -6.86 -38.98
N GLU A 79 17.87 -7.58 -37.87
CA GLU A 79 16.76 -8.32 -37.24
C GLU A 79 15.94 -7.46 -36.28
N TRP A 80 14.66 -7.24 -36.62
CA TRP A 80 13.69 -6.54 -35.78
C TRP A 80 13.45 -7.22 -34.41
N GLN A 81 13.80 -8.52 -34.27
CA GLN A 81 13.66 -9.29 -33.04
C GLN A 81 14.39 -8.64 -31.85
N VAL A 82 15.57 -8.07 -32.08
CA VAL A 82 16.36 -7.46 -30.99
C VAL A 82 15.65 -6.21 -30.44
N LEU A 83 15.03 -5.41 -31.31
CA LEU A 83 14.17 -4.28 -30.92
C LEU A 83 12.91 -4.73 -30.19
N MET A 84 12.27 -5.81 -30.66
CA MET A 84 11.10 -6.40 -30.01
C MET A 84 11.39 -7.04 -28.67
N CYS A 85 12.62 -7.45 -28.39
CA CYS A 85 13.03 -7.85 -27.05
C CYS A 85 13.42 -6.64 -26.20
N GLY A 86 14.15 -5.66 -26.73
CA GLY A 86 14.57 -4.49 -25.96
C GLY A 86 13.40 -3.60 -25.47
N LEU A 87 12.41 -3.36 -26.33
CA LEU A 87 11.30 -2.44 -26.03
C LEU A 87 10.39 -2.92 -24.88
N PRO A 88 9.88 -4.17 -24.84
CA PRO A 88 9.10 -4.67 -23.71
C PRO A 88 9.89 -4.68 -22.42
N PHE A 89 11.17 -5.05 -22.45
CA PHE A 89 12.03 -5.03 -21.25
C PHE A 89 12.14 -3.61 -20.68
N LEU A 90 12.24 -2.60 -21.55
CA LEU A 90 12.31 -1.19 -21.17
C LEU A 90 10.97 -0.66 -20.65
N ILE A 91 9.85 -0.99 -21.30
CA ILE A 91 8.49 -0.63 -20.84
C ILE A 91 8.18 -1.30 -19.49
N LEU A 92 8.49 -2.59 -19.34
CA LEU A 92 8.32 -3.32 -18.09
C LEU A 92 9.19 -2.73 -16.98
N PHE A 93 10.44 -2.35 -17.29
CA PHE A 93 11.29 -1.65 -16.32
C PHE A 93 10.64 -0.34 -15.87
N LEU A 94 10.26 0.55 -16.79
CA LEU A 94 9.62 1.82 -16.44
C LEU A 94 8.36 1.58 -15.59
N GLY A 95 7.43 0.74 -16.06
CA GLY A 95 6.16 0.50 -15.39
C GLY A 95 6.32 -0.05 -13.97
N ASN A 96 7.18 -1.06 -13.79
CA ASN A 96 7.41 -1.68 -12.49
C ASN A 96 8.19 -0.76 -11.55
N PHE A 97 9.18 -0.02 -12.07
CA PHE A 97 9.96 0.94 -11.30
C PHE A 97 9.11 2.10 -10.79
N PHE A 98 8.28 2.71 -11.65
CA PHE A 98 7.39 3.81 -11.26
C PHE A 98 6.33 3.36 -10.26
N THR A 99 5.74 2.19 -10.45
CA THR A 99 4.74 1.63 -9.52
C THR A 99 5.37 1.40 -8.15
N THR A 100 6.56 0.77 -8.12
CA THR A 100 7.32 0.54 -6.87
C THR A 100 7.66 1.86 -6.18
N LEU A 101 8.18 2.85 -6.91
CA LEU A 101 8.48 4.19 -6.35
C LEU A 101 7.24 4.87 -5.77
N ARG A 102 6.09 4.82 -6.45
CA ARG A 102 4.84 5.40 -5.95
C ARG A 102 4.40 4.75 -4.66
N VAL A 103 4.41 3.42 -4.59
CA VAL A 103 4.04 2.68 -3.38
C VAL A 103 4.97 3.04 -2.22
N VAL A 104 6.27 3.10 -2.48
CA VAL A 104 7.29 3.47 -1.50
C VAL A 104 7.05 4.90 -1.00
N HIS A 105 6.92 5.86 -1.93
CA HIS A 105 6.68 7.25 -1.60
C HIS A 105 5.39 7.44 -0.78
N GLN A 106 4.30 6.79 -1.21
CA GLN A 106 3.02 6.82 -0.50
C GLN A 106 3.17 6.25 0.92
N LYS A 107 3.88 5.13 1.08
CA LYS A 107 4.06 4.49 2.38
C LYS A 107 4.99 5.27 3.31
N PHE A 108 6.07 5.87 2.80
CA PHE A 108 6.91 6.79 3.58
C PHE A 108 6.15 8.05 3.98
N HIS A 109 5.34 8.61 3.08
CA HIS A 109 4.51 9.78 3.37
C HIS A 109 3.48 9.48 4.48
N CYS A 110 2.77 8.36 4.41
CA CYS A 110 1.82 7.95 5.44
C CYS A 110 2.50 7.73 6.81
N GLN A 111 3.65 7.06 6.86
CA GLN A 111 4.38 6.87 8.12
C GLN A 111 4.84 8.19 8.74
N ARG A 112 5.36 9.11 7.91
CA ARG A 112 5.78 10.44 8.37
C ARG A 112 4.62 11.25 8.94
N HIS A 113 3.41 11.08 8.42
CA HIS A 113 2.22 11.76 8.93
C HIS A 113 1.69 11.15 10.24
N ARG A 114 1.88 9.83 10.44
CA ARG A 114 1.52 9.14 11.67
C ARG A 114 2.44 9.55 12.83
N SER A 115 3.76 9.60 12.59
CA SER A 115 4.78 10.02 13.56
C SER A 115 4.67 11.48 14.06
N LYS A 116 3.85 12.33 13.42
CA LYS A 116 3.62 13.73 13.85
C LYS A 116 2.37 13.89 14.73
N LYS A 117 1.53 12.85 14.81
CA LYS A 117 0.29 12.85 15.61
C LYS A 117 0.49 12.26 17.00
N ASP A 118 1.55 11.48 17.17
CA ASP A 118 2.07 10.98 18.45
C ASP A 118 3.04 12.00 19.07
#